data_AF-A0A2W1BML4-F1
#
_entry.id   AF-A0A2W1BML4-F1
#
_cell.length_a   1.000
_cell.length_b   1.000
_cell.length_c   1.000
_cell.angle_alpha   90.00
_cell.angle_beta   90.00
_cell.angle_gamma   90.00
#
_symmetry.space_group_name_H-M   'P 1'
#
loop_
_entity.id
_entity.type
_entity.pdbx_description
1 polymer ?
#
loop_
_entity_poly.entity_id
_entity_poly.type
_entity_poly.pdbx_seq_one_letter_code
_entity_poly.pdbx_strand_id
1 'polypeptide(L)'
;MTKKFEFNWQIPVPDLLLQGATFDRWTEEKDNTEFEQNCLFKVDEYGFFIYWKSDGKDGDVIELCQVSDVRSGGVPKDSKLNMNLVNKHGENLEDKSLTICSGTDYININYQHVVCPDAATAKAWKEALREITHNNKISNTCPRTNLMKHWMRLCFLTDPRGKVPVKVVARTFASGKTEKLVYQCLSELGLPSGKNEAMEKEAFTFDKFYALYHKICPRNDIEELFRSITQGKSDRINLDQFVNFLNEKQRDPRLNEILYPLYDEKRAAEIINTYEQCDEAKNDSMYY
;
A
#
# COMPACT_ATOMS: atom_id res chain seq x y z
N MET A 1 -27.45 -17.70 11.92
CA MET A 1 -26.50 -17.82 10.80
C MET A 1 -25.54 -16.65 10.85
N THR A 2 -24.23 -16.92 10.85
CA THR A 2 -23.19 -15.89 10.83
C THR A 2 -23.32 -15.05 9.57
N LYS A 3 -23.50 -13.73 9.73
CA LYS A 3 -23.60 -12.81 8.58
C LYS A 3 -22.24 -12.65 7.91
N LYS A 4 -22.24 -12.37 6.59
CA LYS A 4 -21.04 -11.88 5.91
C LYS A 4 -20.59 -10.59 6.56
N PHE A 5 -19.45 -10.64 7.25
CA PHE A 5 -18.77 -9.45 7.72
C PHE A 5 -17.89 -8.91 6.60
N GLU A 6 -18.06 -7.63 6.29
CA GLU A 6 -17.20 -6.91 5.36
C GLU A 6 -16.46 -5.83 6.15
N PHE A 7 -15.15 -6.01 6.29
CA PHE A 7 -14.32 -5.03 6.97
C PHE A 7 -14.11 -3.82 6.05
N ASN A 8 -15.02 -2.85 6.13
CA ASN A 8 -14.87 -1.60 5.39
C ASN A 8 -13.84 -0.69 6.07
N TRP A 9 -12.59 -0.86 5.65
CA TRP A 9 -11.44 -0.05 6.05
C TRP A 9 -11.20 1.16 5.16
N GLN A 10 -11.82 1.21 3.98
CA GLN A 10 -11.57 2.26 3.00
C GLN A 10 -12.32 3.53 3.38
N ILE A 11 -11.63 4.66 3.27
CA ILE A 11 -12.26 5.98 3.22
C ILE A 11 -12.14 6.41 1.76
N PRO A 12 -13.24 6.76 1.08
CA PRO A 12 -13.18 7.25 -0.29
C PRO A 12 -12.21 8.43 -0.39
N VAL A 13 -11.25 8.33 -1.29
CA VAL A 13 -10.26 9.40 -1.51
C VAL A 13 -10.92 10.49 -2.34
N PRO A 14 -10.93 11.75 -1.88
CA PRO A 14 -11.47 12.87 -2.65
C PRO A 14 -10.88 12.97 -4.05
N ASP A 15 -11.74 13.21 -5.05
CA ASP A 15 -11.37 13.20 -6.48
C ASP A 15 -10.20 14.15 -6.79
N LEU A 16 -10.11 15.29 -6.11
CA LEU A 16 -9.01 16.24 -6.31
C LEU A 16 -7.64 15.64 -5.96
N LEU A 17 -7.58 14.74 -4.97
CA LEU A 17 -6.35 14.05 -4.58
C LEU A 17 -6.01 12.93 -5.57
N LEU A 18 -7.03 12.25 -6.11
CA LEU A 18 -6.88 11.22 -7.15
C LEU A 18 -6.46 11.80 -8.50
N GLN A 19 -6.97 12.98 -8.86
CA GLN A 19 -6.56 13.71 -10.06
C GLN A 19 -5.13 14.23 -9.91
N GLY A 20 -4.83 14.78 -8.73
CA GLY A 20 -3.53 15.32 -8.41
C GLY A 20 -3.37 16.79 -8.74
N ALA A 21 -2.27 17.36 -8.28
CA ALA A 21 -1.89 18.73 -8.56
C ALA A 21 -0.37 18.85 -8.62
N THR A 22 0.11 19.81 -9.41
CA THR A 22 1.54 20.07 -9.56
C THR A 22 2.00 21.07 -8.51
N PHE A 23 2.95 20.66 -7.67
CA PHE A 23 3.53 21.48 -6.60
C PHE A 23 5.03 21.65 -6.79
N ASP A 24 5.58 22.70 -6.22
CA ASP A 24 7.00 22.72 -5.91
C ASP A 24 7.21 22.14 -4.51
N ARG A 25 8.24 21.32 -4.33
CA ARG A 25 8.58 20.62 -3.10
C ARG A 25 9.93 21.10 -2.59
N TRP A 26 10.07 21.25 -1.29
CA TRP A 26 11.37 21.50 -0.68
C TRP A 26 11.54 20.86 0.70
N THR A 27 12.78 20.65 1.09
CA THR A 27 13.19 20.26 2.44
C THR A 27 14.38 21.12 2.89
N GLU A 28 14.45 21.38 4.19
CA GLU A 28 15.53 22.14 4.79
C GLU A 28 15.99 21.42 6.06
N GLU A 29 17.11 20.74 5.95
CA GLU A 29 17.87 20.18 7.06
C GLU A 29 19.12 21.04 7.30
N LYS A 30 19.77 20.89 8.46
CA LYS A 30 20.82 21.81 8.94
C LYS A 30 21.86 22.22 7.88
N ASP A 31 22.29 21.28 7.04
CA ASP A 31 23.33 21.50 6.03
C ASP A 31 22.87 21.12 4.60
N ASN A 32 21.58 20.82 4.41
CA ASN A 32 21.05 20.38 3.12
C ASN A 32 19.70 21.04 2.81
N THR A 33 19.63 21.71 1.67
CA THR A 33 18.40 22.28 1.13
C THR A 33 18.11 21.59 -0.18
N GLU A 34 17.01 20.85 -0.24
CA GLU A 34 16.55 20.25 -1.49
C GLU A 34 15.37 21.05 -2.02
N PHE A 35 15.40 21.32 -3.32
CA PHE A 35 14.31 21.96 -4.03
C PHE A 35 14.01 21.18 -5.30
N GLU A 36 12.74 20.82 -5.46
CA GLU A 36 12.24 20.02 -6.56
C GLU A 36 11.02 20.73 -7.13
N GLN A 37 11.06 21.00 -8.43
CA GLN A 37 10.02 21.80 -9.08
C GLN A 37 9.03 20.92 -9.84
N ASN A 38 7.81 21.42 -9.95
CA ASN A 38 6.77 20.84 -10.80
C ASN A 38 6.51 19.34 -10.54
N CYS A 39 6.51 18.95 -9.27
CA CYS A 39 6.18 17.61 -8.83
C CYS A 39 4.68 17.36 -8.98
N LEU A 40 4.28 16.35 -9.74
CA LEU A 40 2.87 15.91 -9.77
C LEU A 40 2.58 15.09 -8.52
N PHE A 41 1.89 15.69 -7.54
CA PHE A 41 1.43 15.01 -6.32
C PHE A 41 0.05 14.39 -6.53
N LYS A 42 -0.13 13.18 -6.00
CA LYS A 42 -1.38 12.41 -6.05
C LYS A 42 -1.55 11.58 -4.77
N VAL A 43 -2.78 11.14 -4.51
CA VAL A 43 -3.08 10.07 -3.56
C VAL A 43 -3.60 8.87 -4.33
N ASP A 44 -3.21 7.65 -3.92
CA ASP A 44 -3.70 6.42 -4.55
C ASP A 44 -5.17 6.14 -4.20
N GLU A 45 -5.82 5.29 -4.99
CA GLU A 45 -7.24 4.98 -4.88
C GLU A 45 -7.66 4.35 -3.53
N TYR A 46 -6.72 3.82 -2.75
CA TYR A 46 -6.98 3.23 -1.45
C TYR A 46 -6.59 4.12 -0.26
N GLY A 47 -5.99 5.28 -0.52
CA GLY A 47 -5.52 6.20 0.53
C GLY A 47 -4.36 5.62 1.35
N PHE A 48 -3.46 4.86 0.72
CA PHE A 48 -2.25 4.37 1.37
C PHE A 48 -1.10 5.39 1.38
N PHE A 49 -0.93 6.11 0.28
CA PHE A 49 0.21 6.95 -0.01
C PHE A 49 -0.20 8.28 -0.63
N ILE A 50 0.45 9.35 -0.17
CA ILE A 50 0.68 10.52 -1.02
C ILE A 50 1.93 10.19 -1.83
N TYR A 51 1.90 10.31 -3.15
CA TYR A 51 3.05 10.02 -4.00
C TYR A 51 3.28 11.15 -5.00
N TRP A 52 4.52 11.32 -5.44
CA TRP A 52 4.87 12.32 -6.44
C TRP A 52 6.00 11.88 -7.36
N LYS A 53 6.11 12.61 -8.46
CA LYS A 53 7.26 12.56 -9.37
C LYS A 53 7.42 13.88 -10.10
N SER A 54 8.66 14.28 -10.32
CA SER A 54 9.04 15.37 -11.22
C SER A 54 9.95 14.87 -12.34
N ASP A 55 10.19 15.72 -13.33
CA ASP A 55 11.06 15.41 -14.45
C ASP A 55 12.52 15.22 -13.99
N GLY A 56 13.17 14.17 -14.50
CA GLY A 56 14.56 13.86 -14.16
C GLY A 56 14.82 13.37 -12.73
N LYS A 57 13.79 13.19 -11.88
CA LYS A 57 13.91 12.71 -10.49
C LYS A 57 13.22 11.37 -10.28
N ASP A 58 13.66 10.63 -9.28
CA ASP A 58 12.98 9.39 -8.86
C ASP A 58 11.58 9.72 -8.32
N GLY A 59 10.66 8.75 -8.42
CA GLY A 59 9.35 8.86 -7.78
C GLY A 59 9.44 8.50 -6.31
N ASP A 60 8.63 9.14 -5.47
CA ASP A 60 8.67 8.94 -4.02
C ASP A 60 7.28 9.05 -3.37
N VAL A 61 7.19 8.64 -2.10
CA VAL A 61 5.94 8.48 -1.35
C VAL A 61 6.03 8.89 0.11
N ILE A 62 4.90 9.33 0.66
CA ILE A 62 4.62 9.43 2.10
C ILE A 62 3.49 8.45 2.42
N GLU A 63 3.66 7.66 3.48
CA GLU A 63 2.58 6.80 3.98
C GLU A 63 1.55 7.62 4.75
N LEU A 64 0.29 7.59 4.30
CA LEU A 64 -0.79 8.36 4.91
C LEU A 64 -1.04 7.96 6.36
N CYS A 65 -0.85 6.69 6.72
CA CYS A 65 -0.96 6.24 8.12
C CYS A 65 0.14 6.77 9.03
N GLN A 66 1.22 7.33 8.48
CA GLN A 66 2.30 7.97 9.22
C GLN A 66 2.15 9.50 9.24
N VAL A 67 1.17 10.07 8.53
CA VAL A 67 0.89 11.50 8.57
C VAL A 67 0.19 11.82 9.88
N SER A 68 0.85 12.67 10.68
CA SER A 68 0.36 13.11 11.98
C SER A 68 -0.40 14.44 11.90
N ASP A 69 -0.07 15.30 10.94
CA ASP A 69 -0.73 16.59 10.72
C ASP A 69 -0.47 17.12 9.30
N VAL A 70 -1.38 17.96 8.81
CA VAL A 70 -1.23 18.75 7.57
C VAL A 70 -1.55 20.20 7.90
N ARG A 71 -0.56 21.07 7.76
CA ARG A 71 -0.60 22.48 8.17
C ARG A 71 -0.62 23.40 6.97
N SER A 72 -1.27 24.54 7.14
CA SER A 72 -1.12 25.67 6.21
C SER A 72 0.21 26.37 6.47
N GLY A 73 0.80 26.94 5.42
CA GLY A 73 2.05 27.67 5.52
C GLY A 73 3.27 26.75 5.56
N GLY A 74 4.39 27.37 5.92
CA GLY A 74 5.73 26.80 5.76
C GLY A 74 6.48 27.57 4.67
N VAL A 75 7.46 28.37 5.09
CA VAL A 75 8.38 29.08 4.20
C VAL A 75 9.82 28.73 4.60
N PRO A 76 10.76 28.65 3.64
CA PRO A 76 12.14 28.32 3.95
C PRO A 76 12.79 29.37 4.86
N LYS A 77 13.65 28.91 5.78
CA LYS A 77 14.53 29.81 6.55
C LYS A 77 15.73 30.22 5.73
N ASP A 78 16.21 29.35 4.83
CA ASP A 78 17.22 29.71 3.84
C ASP A 78 16.73 30.89 2.97
N SER A 79 17.41 32.02 3.12
CA SER A 79 17.05 33.27 2.47
C SER A 79 17.02 33.16 0.94
N LYS A 80 17.93 32.37 0.35
CA LYS A 80 18.04 32.23 -1.11
C LYS A 80 16.88 31.42 -1.67
N LEU A 81 16.54 30.28 -1.05
CA LEU A 81 15.40 29.49 -1.44
C LEU A 81 14.10 30.27 -1.23
N ASN A 82 13.96 30.97 -0.12
CA ASN A 82 12.77 31.78 0.13
C ASN A 82 12.59 32.88 -0.94
N MET A 83 13.64 33.64 -1.27
CA MET A 83 13.60 34.64 -2.34
C MET A 83 13.24 34.01 -3.70
N ASN A 84 13.78 32.83 -4.01
CA ASN A 84 13.44 32.12 -5.26
C ASN A 84 11.97 31.72 -5.31
N LEU A 85 11.41 31.22 -4.20
CA LEU A 85 10.00 30.85 -4.11
C LEU A 85 9.08 32.07 -4.18
N VAL A 86 9.40 33.16 -3.48
CA VAL A 86 8.64 34.42 -3.55
C VAL A 86 8.66 34.99 -4.97
N ASN A 87 9.81 34.96 -5.66
CA ASN A 87 9.89 35.41 -7.05
C ASN A 87 9.01 34.57 -8.00
N LYS A 88 8.87 33.27 -7.74
CA LYS A 88 8.06 32.36 -8.57
C LYS A 88 6.57 32.42 -8.23
N HIS A 89 6.23 32.47 -6.94
CA HIS A 89 4.86 32.28 -6.43
C HIS A 89 4.21 33.56 -5.90
N GLY A 90 4.96 34.66 -5.78
CA GLY A 90 4.49 35.94 -5.27
C GLY A 90 4.62 36.11 -3.75
N GLU A 91 4.34 37.32 -3.28
CA GLU A 91 4.43 37.72 -1.87
C GLU A 91 3.48 36.93 -0.94
N ASN A 92 2.39 36.38 -1.48
CA ASN A 92 1.46 35.53 -0.74
C ASN A 92 1.89 34.05 -0.72
N LEU A 93 3.19 33.78 -0.74
CA LEU A 93 3.77 32.43 -0.74
C LEU A 93 3.20 31.56 0.40
N GLU A 94 3.10 32.12 1.61
CA GLU A 94 2.65 31.37 2.79
C GLU A 94 1.22 30.83 2.63
N ASP A 95 0.31 31.58 1.99
CA ASP A 95 -1.07 31.15 1.74
C ASP A 95 -1.16 29.99 0.75
N LYS A 96 -0.11 29.80 -0.07
CA LYS A 96 0.00 28.73 -1.07
C LYS A 96 0.78 27.52 -0.54
N SER A 97 1.42 27.64 0.62
CA SER A 97 2.25 26.58 1.18
C SER A 97 1.46 25.61 2.04
N LEU A 98 1.86 24.34 1.98
CA LEU A 98 1.46 23.30 2.93
C LEU A 98 2.68 22.63 3.55
N THR A 99 2.53 22.23 4.81
CA THR A 99 3.51 21.41 5.51
C THR A 99 2.85 20.09 5.93
N ILE A 100 3.33 18.98 5.38
CA ILE A 100 2.87 17.63 5.72
C ILE A 100 3.84 17.05 6.75
N CYS A 101 3.33 16.78 7.95
CA CYS A 101 4.09 16.21 9.06
C CYS A 101 3.89 14.70 9.07
N SER A 102 4.95 13.93 8.93
CA SER A 102 4.90 12.46 8.92
C SER A 102 6.00 11.85 9.77
N GLY A 103 5.82 10.62 10.25
CA GLY A 103 6.84 9.93 11.03
C GLY A 103 6.37 8.57 11.53
N THR A 104 7.32 7.71 11.87
CA THR A 104 7.04 6.43 12.53
C THR A 104 6.67 6.62 14.01
N ASP A 105 6.96 7.79 14.55
CA ASP A 105 6.64 8.21 15.91
C ASP A 105 6.40 9.73 15.96
N TYR A 106 5.97 10.23 17.11
CA TYR A 106 5.63 11.65 17.31
C TYR A 106 6.81 12.53 17.73
N ILE A 107 8.04 11.98 17.73
CA ILE A 107 9.28 12.68 18.12
C ILE A 107 10.09 12.98 16.86
N ASN A 108 10.33 11.97 16.03
CA ASN A 108 11.10 12.02 14.80
C ASN A 108 10.17 12.37 13.63
N ILE A 109 9.77 13.64 13.57
CA ILE A 109 8.85 14.14 12.55
C ILE A 109 9.63 14.59 11.31
N ASN A 110 9.26 14.01 10.16
CA ASN A 110 9.64 14.46 8.83
C ASN A 110 8.67 15.55 8.37
N TYR A 111 9.20 16.72 8.02
CA TYR A 111 8.44 17.83 7.47
C TYR A 111 8.62 17.87 5.95
N GLN A 112 7.55 17.58 5.22
CA GLN A 112 7.51 17.77 3.78
C GLN A 112 6.81 19.09 3.46
N HIS A 113 7.55 20.05 2.91
CA HIS A 113 6.98 21.32 2.48
C HIS A 113 6.68 21.29 0.99
N VAL A 114 5.51 21.82 0.64
CA VAL A 114 5.07 21.99 -0.75
C VAL A 114 4.47 23.38 -0.95
N VAL A 115 4.61 23.92 -2.15
CA VAL A 115 3.97 25.16 -2.60
C VAL A 115 3.00 24.81 -3.71
N CYS A 116 1.71 25.06 -3.46
CA CYS A 116 0.62 24.82 -4.39
C CYS A 116 0.52 25.96 -5.43
N PRO A 117 -0.20 25.76 -6.56
CA PRO A 117 -0.36 26.79 -7.59
C PRO A 117 -1.02 28.08 -7.06
N ASP A 118 -1.97 27.92 -6.15
CA ASP A 118 -2.71 29.00 -5.51
C ASP A 118 -3.22 28.60 -4.11
N ALA A 119 -3.69 29.61 -3.37
CA ALA A 119 -4.18 29.44 -2.00
C ALA A 119 -5.47 28.61 -1.93
N ALA A 120 -6.28 28.62 -2.99
CA ALA A 120 -7.51 27.82 -3.05
C ALA A 120 -7.16 26.32 -3.12
N THR A 121 -6.17 25.97 -3.94
CA THR A 121 -5.62 24.62 -4.06
C THR A 121 -4.99 24.17 -2.76
N ALA A 122 -4.17 25.01 -2.11
CA ALA A 122 -3.58 24.70 -0.81
C ALA A 122 -4.65 24.40 0.24
N LYS A 123 -5.68 25.24 0.34
CA LYS A 123 -6.80 25.03 1.25
C LYS A 123 -7.53 23.72 0.96
N ALA A 124 -7.93 23.49 -0.29
CA ALA A 124 -8.66 22.31 -0.71
C ALA A 124 -7.86 21.01 -0.46
N TRP A 125 -6.57 21.01 -0.77
CA TRP A 125 -5.68 19.87 -0.51
C TRP A 125 -5.52 19.57 0.97
N LYS A 126 -5.35 20.59 1.81
CA LYS A 126 -5.28 20.42 3.26
C LYS A 126 -6.56 19.80 3.82
N GLU A 127 -7.71 20.34 3.43
CA GLU A 127 -9.02 19.85 3.88
C GLU A 127 -9.23 18.39 3.44
N ALA A 128 -9.00 18.09 2.16
CA ALA A 128 -9.15 16.74 1.62
C ALA A 128 -8.17 15.73 2.24
N LEU A 129 -6.90 16.10 2.44
CA LEU A 129 -5.94 15.22 3.12
C LEU A 129 -6.39 14.93 4.55
N ARG A 130 -6.88 15.94 5.28
CA ARG A 130 -7.36 15.77 6.66
C ARG A 130 -8.54 14.81 6.79
N GLU A 131 -9.38 14.69 5.76
CA GLU A 131 -10.50 13.74 5.73
C GLU A 131 -10.04 12.28 5.69
N ILE A 132 -8.90 12.00 5.06
CA ILE A 132 -8.41 10.63 4.86
C ILE A 132 -7.24 10.27 5.79
N THR A 133 -6.55 11.26 6.37
CA THR A 133 -5.60 11.03 7.46
C THR A 133 -6.31 10.57 8.72
N HIS A 134 -5.63 9.78 9.56
CA HIS A 134 -6.21 9.15 10.77
C HIS A 134 -7.23 8.02 10.53
N ASN A 135 -7.18 7.38 9.36
CA ASN A 135 -7.91 6.13 9.12
C ASN A 135 -7.32 4.95 9.94
N ASN A 136 -7.71 4.83 11.20
CA ASN A 136 -7.20 3.78 12.10
C ASN A 136 -7.56 2.34 11.64
N LYS A 137 -8.56 2.18 10.77
CA LYS A 137 -8.94 0.86 10.26
C LYS A 137 -7.88 0.27 9.33
N ILE A 138 -7.11 1.11 8.65
CA ILE A 138 -6.08 0.67 7.69
C ILE A 138 -4.99 -0.19 8.37
N SER A 139 -4.70 0.12 9.64
CA SER A 139 -3.75 -0.61 10.48
C SER A 139 -4.22 -2.03 10.85
N ASN A 140 -5.48 -2.36 10.56
CA ASN A 140 -6.10 -3.65 10.87
C ASN A 140 -6.46 -4.44 9.60
N THR A 141 -5.90 -4.05 8.45
CA THR A 141 -6.11 -4.77 7.19
C THR A 141 -5.41 -6.12 7.18
N CYS A 142 -5.94 -7.06 6.38
CA CYS A 142 -5.41 -8.43 6.33
C CYS A 142 -4.03 -8.49 5.65
N PRO A 143 -3.25 -9.57 5.84
CA PRO A 143 -1.92 -9.71 5.23
C PRO A 143 -1.89 -9.55 3.70
N ARG A 144 -2.93 -10.01 2.99
CA ARG A 144 -3.03 -9.82 1.52
C ARG A 144 -3.12 -8.34 1.14
N THR A 145 -3.91 -7.55 1.88
CA THR A 145 -4.01 -6.10 1.67
C THR A 145 -2.69 -5.40 2.02
N ASN A 146 -1.99 -5.83 3.07
CA ASN A 146 -0.66 -5.29 3.38
C ASN A 146 0.37 -5.61 2.28
N LEU A 147 0.33 -6.80 1.68
CA LEU A 147 1.15 -7.14 0.51
C LEU A 147 0.80 -6.26 -0.70
N MET A 148 -0.49 -5.97 -0.92
CA MET A 148 -0.94 -5.05 -1.97
C MET A 148 -0.43 -3.63 -1.72
N LYS A 149 -0.56 -3.11 -0.49
CA LYS A 149 -0.01 -1.81 -0.09
C LYS A 149 1.50 -1.75 -0.35
N HIS A 150 2.25 -2.80 0.01
CA HIS A 150 3.70 -2.86 -0.22
C HIS A 150 4.03 -2.87 -1.72
N TRP A 151 3.31 -3.67 -2.51
CA TRP A 151 3.44 -3.67 -3.97
C TRP A 151 3.20 -2.28 -4.57
N MET A 152 2.12 -1.60 -4.17
CA MET A 152 1.83 -0.23 -4.62
C MET A 152 2.96 0.74 -4.27
N ARG A 153 3.54 0.63 -3.06
CA ARG A 153 4.73 1.40 -2.68
C ARG A 153 5.85 1.24 -3.70
N LEU A 154 6.17 0.00 -4.09
CA LEU A 154 7.21 -0.28 -5.08
C LEU A 154 6.87 0.33 -6.45
N CYS A 155 5.60 0.34 -6.85
CA CYS A 155 5.12 0.95 -8.10
C CYS A 155 5.24 2.48 -8.12
N PHE A 156 5.35 3.13 -6.97
CA PHE A 156 5.56 4.58 -6.86
C PHE A 156 7.05 4.96 -6.74
N LEU A 157 7.89 4.06 -6.22
CA LEU A 157 9.35 4.23 -6.14
C LEU A 157 10.04 4.00 -7.50
N THR A 158 9.80 4.91 -8.45
CA THR A 158 10.26 4.80 -9.84
C THR A 158 11.60 5.48 -10.11
N ASP A 159 12.30 5.06 -11.16
CA ASP A 159 13.47 5.77 -11.70
C ASP A 159 13.09 7.10 -12.38
N PRO A 160 14.06 7.89 -12.91
CA PRO A 160 13.77 9.15 -13.59
C PRO A 160 12.88 8.99 -14.82
N ARG A 161 12.85 7.80 -15.44
CA ARG A 161 12.02 7.46 -16.61
C ARG A 161 10.62 6.99 -16.21
N GLY A 162 10.30 6.92 -14.91
CA GLY A 162 8.99 6.48 -14.42
C GLY A 162 8.82 4.97 -14.34
N LYS A 163 9.89 4.19 -14.45
CA LYS A 163 9.87 2.72 -14.42
C LYS A 163 10.22 2.19 -13.04
N VAL A 164 9.71 1.02 -12.66
CA VAL A 164 10.00 0.38 -11.37
C VAL A 164 11.37 -0.30 -11.44
N PRO A 165 12.39 0.14 -10.66
CA PRO A 165 13.72 -0.46 -10.73
C PRO A 165 13.74 -1.87 -10.12
N VAL A 166 14.36 -2.82 -10.81
CA VAL A 166 14.51 -4.21 -10.32
C VAL A 166 15.22 -4.25 -8.97
N LYS A 167 16.24 -3.39 -8.77
CA LYS A 167 16.94 -3.25 -7.48
C LYS A 167 16.02 -2.87 -6.31
N VAL A 168 14.96 -2.10 -6.54
CA VAL A 168 14.02 -1.66 -5.48
C VAL A 168 13.15 -2.84 -5.06
N VAL A 169 12.67 -3.63 -6.03
CA VAL A 169 11.95 -4.88 -5.75
C VAL A 169 12.85 -5.88 -5.03
N ALA A 170 14.10 -6.06 -5.49
CA ALA A 170 15.03 -7.02 -4.87
C ALA A 170 15.34 -6.72 -3.40
N ARG A 171 15.49 -5.44 -3.04
CA ARG A 171 15.72 -5.02 -1.64
C ARG A 171 14.60 -5.43 -0.69
N THR A 172 13.36 -5.51 -1.17
CA THR A 172 12.21 -5.96 -0.36
C THR A 172 12.45 -7.34 0.24
N PHE A 173 13.13 -8.23 -0.49
CA PHE A 173 13.34 -9.62 -0.11
C PHE A 173 14.74 -9.91 0.43
N ALA A 174 15.63 -8.91 0.43
CA ALA A 174 17.04 -9.05 0.78
C ALA A 174 17.30 -9.36 2.27
N SER A 175 16.29 -9.21 3.14
CA SER A 175 16.37 -9.55 4.57
C SER A 175 16.30 -11.05 4.84
N GLY A 176 15.83 -11.87 3.88
CA GLY A 176 15.64 -13.31 4.06
C GLY A 176 16.24 -14.19 2.96
N LYS A 177 16.56 -13.61 1.79
CA LYS A 177 17.11 -14.33 0.63
C LYS A 177 18.18 -13.48 -0.07
N THR A 178 19.04 -14.14 -0.85
CA THR A 178 20.05 -13.42 -1.65
C THR A 178 19.38 -12.69 -2.82
N GLU A 179 19.88 -11.51 -3.18
CA GLU A 179 19.37 -10.77 -4.36
C GLU A 179 19.41 -11.62 -5.64
N LYS A 180 20.42 -12.49 -5.77
CA LYS A 180 20.54 -13.42 -6.90
C LYS A 180 19.32 -14.33 -7.06
N LEU A 181 18.78 -14.85 -5.95
CA LEU A 181 17.58 -15.68 -5.98
C LEU A 181 16.35 -14.85 -6.40
N VAL A 182 16.26 -13.60 -5.95
CA VAL A 182 15.16 -12.71 -6.33
C VAL A 182 15.17 -12.44 -7.84
N TYR A 183 16.34 -12.14 -8.41
CA TYR A 183 16.50 -11.95 -9.86
C TYR A 183 16.11 -13.20 -10.65
N GLN A 184 16.50 -14.40 -10.19
CA GLN A 184 16.07 -15.65 -10.80
C GLN A 184 14.54 -15.81 -10.77
N CYS A 185 13.90 -15.57 -9.62
CA CYS A 185 12.44 -15.67 -9.50
C CYS A 185 11.71 -14.67 -10.41
N LEU A 186 12.24 -13.45 -10.55
CA LEU A 186 11.71 -12.45 -11.49
C LEU A 186 11.78 -12.96 -12.94
N SER A 187 12.93 -13.51 -13.34
CA SER A 187 13.13 -14.08 -14.68
C SER A 187 12.13 -15.22 -14.97
N GLU A 188 11.93 -16.13 -14.01
CA GLU A 188 10.97 -17.24 -14.13
C GLU A 188 9.51 -16.78 -14.18
N LEU A 189 9.21 -15.56 -13.71
CA LEU A 189 7.89 -14.92 -13.84
C LEU A 189 7.78 -14.06 -15.10
N GLY A 190 8.80 -14.03 -15.96
CA GLY A 190 8.84 -13.24 -17.18
C GLY A 190 8.98 -11.73 -16.93
N LEU A 191 9.51 -11.33 -15.79
CA LEU A 191 9.80 -9.94 -15.45
C LEU A 191 11.27 -9.61 -15.73
N PRO A 192 11.60 -8.33 -15.97
CA PRO A 192 12.98 -7.87 -15.97
C PRO A 192 13.71 -8.30 -14.69
N SER A 193 14.95 -8.77 -14.85
CA SER A 193 15.70 -9.47 -13.81
C SER A 193 17.14 -8.99 -13.65
N GLY A 194 17.62 -8.15 -14.58
CA GLY A 194 18.93 -7.52 -14.46
C GLY A 194 18.94 -6.50 -13.32
N LYS A 195 20.03 -6.48 -12.54
CA LYS A 195 20.20 -5.58 -11.38
C LYS A 195 19.94 -4.10 -11.70
N ASN A 196 20.31 -3.66 -12.91
CA ASN A 196 20.16 -2.28 -13.39
C ASN A 196 18.98 -2.10 -14.35
N GLU A 197 18.15 -3.14 -14.55
CA GLU A 197 16.93 -3.05 -15.34
C GLU A 197 15.81 -2.38 -14.53
N ALA A 198 14.79 -1.94 -15.27
CA ALA A 198 13.55 -1.45 -14.71
C ALA A 198 12.39 -2.00 -15.54
N MET A 199 11.20 -2.08 -14.94
CA MET A 199 10.00 -2.62 -15.56
C MET A 199 8.91 -1.56 -15.65
N GLU A 200 8.07 -1.66 -16.69
CA GLU A 200 6.85 -0.85 -16.81
C GLU A 200 5.91 -1.18 -15.66
N LYS A 201 5.16 -0.18 -15.18
CA LYS A 201 4.23 -0.37 -14.05
C LYS A 201 3.15 -1.38 -14.38
N GLU A 202 2.68 -1.36 -15.63
CA GLU A 202 1.63 -2.22 -16.16
C GLU A 202 2.08 -3.69 -16.24
N ALA A 203 3.38 -3.93 -16.43
CA ALA A 203 3.95 -5.28 -16.43
C ALA A 203 4.08 -5.85 -15.01
N PHE A 204 4.25 -5.00 -14.00
CA PHE A 204 4.43 -5.39 -12.60
C PHE A 204 3.09 -5.37 -11.85
N THR A 205 2.19 -6.28 -12.20
CA THR A 205 0.87 -6.40 -11.55
C THR A 205 0.96 -6.98 -10.14
N PHE A 206 -0.09 -6.78 -9.34
CA PHE A 206 -0.16 -7.38 -8.00
C PHE A 206 -0.08 -8.91 -8.04
N ASP A 207 -0.69 -9.57 -9.03
CA ASP A 207 -0.61 -11.03 -9.15
C ASP A 207 0.81 -11.52 -9.42
N LYS A 208 1.58 -10.79 -10.25
CA LYS A 208 3.00 -11.07 -10.47
C LYS A 208 3.82 -10.89 -9.19
N PHE A 209 3.57 -9.82 -8.43
CA PHE A 209 4.21 -9.62 -7.12
C PHE A 209 3.82 -10.68 -6.10
N TYR A 210 2.55 -11.08 -6.07
CA TYR A 210 2.03 -12.10 -5.15
C TYR A 210 2.62 -13.49 -5.46
N ALA A 211 2.76 -13.83 -6.75
CA ALA A 211 3.47 -15.04 -7.18
C ALA A 211 4.96 -14.99 -6.82
N LEU A 212 5.61 -13.83 -6.97
CA LEU A 212 7.00 -13.61 -6.56
C LEU A 212 7.16 -13.82 -5.05
N TYR A 213 6.27 -13.26 -4.23
CA TYR A 213 6.25 -13.44 -2.78
C TYR A 213 6.17 -14.92 -2.40
N HIS A 214 5.23 -15.68 -2.97
CA HIS A 214 5.10 -17.12 -2.68
C HIS A 214 6.32 -17.93 -3.10
N LYS A 215 6.95 -17.58 -4.23
CA LYS A 215 8.15 -18.27 -4.71
C LYS A 215 9.36 -18.05 -3.80
N ILE A 216 9.51 -16.82 -3.30
CA ILE A 216 10.63 -16.42 -2.44
C ILE A 216 10.42 -16.85 -0.98
N CYS A 217 9.16 -16.81 -0.52
CA CYS A 217 8.75 -17.08 0.85
C CYS A 217 7.79 -18.29 0.89
N PRO A 218 8.27 -19.52 0.65
CA PRO A 218 7.43 -20.71 0.69
C PRO A 218 6.81 -20.89 2.09
N ARG A 219 5.53 -21.29 2.11
CA ARG A 219 4.70 -21.40 3.31
C ARG A 219 4.46 -22.85 3.71
N ASN A 220 5.53 -23.55 4.09
CA ASN A 220 5.46 -24.95 4.53
C ASN A 220 4.52 -25.13 5.74
N ASP A 221 4.39 -24.11 6.58
CA ASP A 221 3.45 -24.06 7.70
C ASP A 221 1.98 -24.19 7.24
N ILE A 222 1.65 -23.64 6.07
CA ILE A 222 0.32 -23.80 5.47
C ILE A 222 0.13 -25.22 4.93
N GLU A 223 1.16 -25.83 4.33
CA GLU A 223 1.11 -27.23 3.89
C GLU A 223 0.88 -28.19 5.07
N GLU A 224 1.58 -27.96 6.19
CA GLU A 224 1.40 -28.73 7.43
C GLU A 224 -0.01 -28.56 8.01
N LEU A 225 -0.52 -27.33 8.06
CA LEU A 225 -1.89 -27.05 8.49
C LEU A 225 -2.91 -27.79 7.61
N PHE A 226 -2.71 -27.75 6.29
CA PHE A 226 -3.60 -28.42 5.34
C PHE A 226 -3.61 -29.94 5.55
N ARG A 227 -2.42 -30.55 5.75
CA ARG A 227 -2.30 -31.98 6.09
C ARG A 227 -2.97 -32.32 7.41
N SER A 228 -2.91 -31.44 8.40
CA SER A 228 -3.57 -31.62 9.70
C SER A 228 -5.10 -31.67 9.55
N ILE A 229 -5.68 -30.74 8.78
CA ILE A 229 -7.14 -30.68 8.54
C ILE A 229 -7.62 -31.89 7.74
N THR A 230 -6.91 -32.24 6.67
CA THR A 230 -7.26 -33.35 5.77
C THR A 230 -6.85 -34.72 6.30
N GLN A 231 -6.12 -34.76 7.43
CA GLN A 231 -5.49 -35.96 7.99
C GLN A 231 -4.57 -36.67 6.97
N GLY A 232 -4.01 -35.94 6.01
CA GLY A 232 -3.19 -36.47 4.92
C GLY A 232 -3.93 -37.39 3.94
N LYS A 233 -5.26 -37.43 3.98
CA LYS A 233 -6.09 -38.31 3.12
C LYS A 233 -6.53 -37.65 1.81
N SER A 234 -6.39 -36.34 1.71
CA SER A 234 -6.80 -35.56 0.54
C SER A 234 -5.89 -34.34 0.37
N ASP A 235 -5.77 -33.90 -0.87
CA ASP A 235 -5.17 -32.64 -1.29
C ASP A 235 -6.19 -31.47 -1.31
N ARG A 236 -7.43 -31.72 -0.87
CA ARG A 236 -8.51 -30.74 -0.76
C ARG A 236 -9.13 -30.77 0.64
N ILE A 237 -9.59 -29.61 1.11
CA ILE A 237 -10.43 -29.51 2.31
C ILE A 237 -11.89 -29.52 1.82
N ASN A 238 -12.69 -30.46 2.31
CA ASN A 238 -14.12 -30.50 1.99
C ASN A 238 -14.93 -29.54 2.89
N LEU A 239 -16.21 -29.35 2.58
CA LEU A 239 -17.06 -28.39 3.26
C LEU A 239 -17.16 -28.64 4.78
N ASP A 240 -17.39 -29.89 5.19
CA ASP A 240 -17.49 -30.28 6.60
C ASP A 240 -16.19 -30.01 7.37
N GLN A 241 -15.05 -30.36 6.78
CA GLN A 241 -13.73 -30.09 7.34
C GLN A 241 -13.51 -28.59 7.51
N PHE A 242 -13.95 -27.78 6.54
CA PHE A 242 -13.80 -26.33 6.62
C PHE A 242 -14.72 -25.71 7.69
N VAL A 243 -15.98 -26.15 7.77
CA VAL A 243 -16.92 -25.73 8.84
C VAL A 243 -16.35 -26.06 10.22
N ASN A 244 -15.84 -27.28 10.40
CA ASN A 244 -15.21 -27.72 11.63
C ASN A 244 -13.97 -26.86 11.95
N PHE A 245 -13.09 -26.64 10.98
CA PHE A 245 -11.91 -25.78 11.16
C PHE A 245 -12.30 -24.36 11.62
N LEU A 246 -13.31 -23.74 10.99
CA LEU A 246 -13.78 -22.41 11.36
C LEU A 246 -14.34 -22.35 12.79
N ASN A 247 -15.11 -23.35 13.20
CA ASN A 247 -15.80 -23.36 14.49
C ASN A 247 -14.94 -23.85 15.66
N GLU A 248 -14.01 -24.78 15.42
CA GLU A 248 -13.22 -25.43 16.49
C GLU A 248 -11.77 -24.92 16.58
N LYS A 249 -11.20 -24.40 15.48
CA LYS A 249 -9.80 -23.92 15.46
C LYS A 249 -9.67 -22.41 15.39
N GLN A 250 -10.57 -21.75 14.66
CA GLN A 250 -10.49 -20.30 14.45
C GLN A 250 -11.38 -19.49 15.41
N ARG A 251 -12.32 -20.13 16.09
CA ARG A 251 -13.26 -19.47 17.01
C ARG A 251 -12.64 -19.32 18.41
N ASP A 252 -12.86 -18.17 19.03
CA ASP A 252 -12.63 -18.02 20.47
C ASP A 252 -13.74 -18.76 21.25
N PRO A 253 -13.41 -19.79 22.05
CA PRO A 253 -14.40 -20.64 22.74
C PRO A 253 -15.20 -19.88 23.81
N ARG A 254 -14.80 -18.66 24.18
CA ARG A 254 -15.51 -17.82 25.14
C ARG A 254 -16.65 -17.03 24.51
N LEU A 255 -16.76 -17.01 23.17
CA LEU A 255 -17.78 -16.25 22.47
C LEU A 255 -19.16 -16.93 22.58
N ASN A 256 -20.14 -16.17 23.04
CA ASN A 256 -21.53 -16.61 23.12
C ASN A 256 -22.08 -16.95 21.72
N GLU A 257 -22.63 -18.15 21.56
CA GLU A 257 -23.11 -18.67 20.27
C GLU A 257 -24.36 -17.96 19.73
N ILE A 258 -25.14 -17.31 20.59
CA ILE A 258 -26.31 -16.53 20.14
C ILE A 258 -25.84 -15.20 19.53
N LEU A 259 -24.90 -14.52 20.18
CA LEU A 259 -24.34 -13.24 19.71
C LEU A 259 -23.37 -13.43 18.53
N TYR A 260 -22.62 -14.53 18.55
CA TYR A 260 -21.65 -14.90 17.52
C TYR A 260 -21.97 -16.31 17.03
N PRO A 261 -22.91 -16.47 16.09
CA PRO A 261 -23.30 -17.78 15.60
C PRO A 261 -22.13 -18.60 15.05
N LEU A 262 -22.29 -19.91 15.05
CA LEU A 262 -21.37 -20.82 14.36
C LEU A 262 -21.51 -20.66 12.84
N TYR A 263 -20.43 -20.95 12.13
CA TYR A 263 -20.45 -21.10 10.67
C TYR A 263 -21.23 -22.36 10.30
N ASP A 264 -22.04 -22.26 9.25
CA ASP A 264 -22.75 -23.37 8.61
C ASP A 264 -22.20 -23.61 7.19
N GLU A 265 -22.64 -24.72 6.59
CA GLU A 265 -22.27 -25.13 5.23
C GLU A 265 -22.48 -24.01 4.20
N LYS A 266 -23.64 -23.35 4.24
CA LYS A 266 -23.94 -22.24 3.32
C LYS A 266 -22.89 -21.14 3.43
N ARG A 267 -22.56 -20.71 4.65
CA ARG A 267 -21.58 -19.65 4.88
C ARG A 267 -20.17 -20.09 4.50
N ALA A 268 -19.80 -21.33 4.79
CA ALA A 268 -18.51 -21.89 4.42
C ALA A 268 -18.36 -21.97 2.87
N ALA A 269 -19.40 -22.39 2.16
CA ALA A 269 -19.43 -22.44 0.70
C ALA A 269 -19.27 -21.05 0.08
N GLU A 270 -19.92 -20.02 0.63
CA GLU A 270 -19.72 -18.62 0.18
C GLU A 270 -18.25 -18.17 0.32
N ILE A 271 -17.56 -18.58 1.38
CA ILE A 271 -16.14 -18.28 1.60
C ILE A 271 -15.27 -19.04 0.60
N ILE A 272 -15.52 -20.34 0.39
CA ILE A 272 -14.77 -21.16 -0.59
C ILE A 272 -14.93 -20.55 -1.99
N ASN A 273 -16.14 -20.23 -2.42
CA ASN A 273 -16.41 -19.61 -3.71
C ASN A 273 -15.70 -18.25 -3.90
N THR A 274 -15.43 -17.53 -2.80
CA THR A 274 -14.70 -16.26 -2.83
C THR A 274 -13.19 -16.46 -3.03
N TYR A 275 -12.61 -17.53 -2.50
CA TYR A 275 -11.15 -17.71 -2.43
C TYR A 275 -10.58 -18.82 -3.32
N GLU A 276 -11.38 -19.80 -3.71
CA GLU A 276 -10.97 -20.82 -4.67
C GLU A 276 -10.66 -20.15 -6.01
N GLN A 277 -9.53 -20.49 -6.61
CA GLN A 277 -9.08 -19.90 -7.88
C GLN A 277 -9.16 -20.90 -9.02
N CYS A 278 -9.20 -22.20 -8.73
CA CYS A 278 -9.36 -23.25 -9.74
C CYS A 278 -10.83 -23.35 -10.14
N ASP A 279 -11.13 -23.03 -11.40
CA ASP A 279 -12.50 -23.06 -11.92
C ASP A 279 -13.06 -24.49 -11.98
N GLU A 280 -12.21 -25.49 -12.22
CA GLU A 280 -12.62 -26.90 -12.14
C GLU A 280 -13.05 -27.28 -10.72
N ALA A 281 -12.36 -26.79 -9.68
CA ALA A 281 -12.71 -27.04 -8.29
C ALA A 281 -14.00 -26.31 -7.85
N LYS A 282 -14.31 -25.16 -8.46
CA LYS A 282 -15.59 -24.47 -8.23
C LYS A 282 -16.79 -25.19 -8.82
N ASN A 283 -16.62 -25.83 -9.97
CA ASN A 283 -17.71 -26.42 -10.72
C ASN A 283 -17.99 -27.89 -10.36
N ASP A 284 -17.17 -28.49 -9.50
CA ASP A 284 -17.37 -29.85 -9.02
C ASP A 284 -18.47 -29.87 -7.93
N SER A 285 -19.72 -29.92 -8.37
CA SER A 285 -20.93 -29.90 -7.53
C SER A 285 -21.10 -31.15 -6.64
N MET A 286 -20.18 -32.11 -6.68
CA MET A 286 -20.18 -33.28 -5.77
C MET A 286 -19.61 -32.96 -4.38
N TYR A 287 -19.14 -31.73 -4.14
CA TYR A 287 -18.39 -31.38 -2.93
C TYR A 287 -18.81 -30.06 -2.26
N TYR A 288 -19.96 -29.49 -2.66
CA TYR A 288 -20.67 -28.41 -1.96
C TYR A 288 -21.99 -28.91 -1.38
#